data_AF-A0A2E7L258-F1
#
_entry.id   AF-A0A2E7L258-F1
#
_cell.length_a   1.000
_cell.length_b   1.000
_cell.length_c   1.000
_cell.angle_alpha   90.00
_cell.angle_beta   90.00
_cell.angle_gamma   90.00
#
_symmetry.space_group_name_H-M   'P 1'
#
loop_
_entity.id
_entity.type
_entity.pdbx_description
1 polymer ?
#
loop_
_entity_poly.entity_id
_entity_poly.type
_entity_poly.pdbx_seq_one_letter_code
_entity_poly.pdbx_strand_id
1 'polypeptide(L)'
;MIKKGITGAAVVVLLLGFLYGRDAISLVATTYGEVRDAASDMISVETRIKQARGAIKDLEGPIEEAMETIAREEVAVAKLERQLAKTEGQLSKDRNYLETLRDALTQQSGNIVLAGKTYESKEVKESLAREFKHFKGSESKLDQLQKVRQARATRLRAARDKLDAMKVARRQLVVDVENLEARMKMIEVAETTSELSLDDSELSRTRDLVEEISTRLDVAEELLETRSHYVNRIPLEDENEDDIVDQVTTYFGSAPVDSRIAQND
;
A
#
# COMPACT_ATOMS: atom_id res chain seq x y z
N MET A 1 -3.32 9.70 -23.54
CA MET A 1 -4.61 8.99 -23.76
C MET A 1 -4.83 7.92 -22.68
N ILE A 2 -5.06 8.29 -21.41
CA ILE A 2 -5.04 7.32 -20.28
C ILE A 2 -6.46 6.95 -19.77
N LYS A 3 -7.54 7.58 -20.28
CA LYS A 3 -8.93 7.27 -19.91
C LYS A 3 -9.51 5.95 -20.49
N LYS A 4 -8.69 5.04 -21.00
CA LYS A 4 -9.13 3.72 -21.53
C LYS A 4 -8.60 2.50 -20.78
N GLY A 5 -7.69 2.66 -19.81
CA GLY A 5 -7.14 1.53 -19.04
C GLY A 5 -8.09 1.00 -17.96
N ILE A 6 -8.71 1.89 -17.18
CA ILE A 6 -9.48 1.53 -15.97
C ILE A 6 -10.84 0.89 -16.32
N THR A 7 -11.46 1.30 -17.44
CA THR A 7 -12.75 0.74 -17.89
C THR A 7 -12.64 -0.67 -18.47
N GLY A 8 -11.45 -1.13 -18.87
CA GLY A 8 -11.24 -2.49 -19.36
C GLY A 8 -11.24 -3.52 -18.23
N ALA A 9 -10.46 -3.27 -17.18
CA ALA A 9 -10.29 -4.21 -16.08
C ALA A 9 -11.60 -4.48 -15.30
N ALA A 10 -12.39 -3.44 -15.02
CA ALA A 10 -13.66 -3.58 -14.32
C ALA A 10 -14.71 -4.41 -15.10
N VAL A 11 -14.72 -4.30 -16.44
CA VAL A 11 -15.66 -5.04 -17.30
C VAL A 11 -15.28 -6.52 -17.41
N VAL A 12 -13.98 -6.85 -17.47
CA VAL A 12 -13.51 -8.25 -17.48
C VAL A 12 -13.83 -8.97 -16.17
N VAL A 13 -13.64 -8.31 -15.02
CA VAL A 13 -13.99 -8.89 -13.70
C VAL A 13 -15.49 -9.12 -13.57
N LEU A 14 -16.34 -8.18 -14.03
CA LEU A 14 -17.79 -8.36 -14.01
C LEU A 14 -18.29 -9.45 -14.97
N LEU A 15 -17.68 -9.62 -16.15
CA LEU A 15 -18.04 -10.69 -17.08
C LEU A 15 -17.62 -12.08 -16.59
N LEU A 16 -16.44 -12.20 -15.97
CA LEU A 16 -16.00 -13.46 -15.37
C LEU A 16 -16.88 -13.85 -14.17
N GLY A 17 -17.28 -12.89 -13.34
CA GLY A 17 -18.21 -13.11 -12.21
C GLY A 17 -19.67 -13.39 -12.61
N PHE A 18 -20.04 -13.25 -13.88
CA PHE A 18 -21.38 -13.58 -14.38
C PHE A 18 -21.44 -14.95 -15.08
N LEU A 19 -20.31 -15.45 -15.59
CA LEU A 19 -20.23 -16.74 -16.29
C LEU A 19 -19.96 -17.94 -15.37
N TYR A 20 -19.40 -17.71 -14.18
CA TYR A 20 -19.21 -18.74 -13.16
C TYR A 20 -19.95 -18.36 -11.88
N GLY A 21 -20.76 -19.31 -11.39
CA GLY A 21 -21.77 -19.08 -10.34
C GLY A 21 -21.22 -18.64 -8.98
N ARG A 22 -22.15 -18.22 -8.12
CA ARG A 22 -21.93 -17.44 -6.90
C ARG A 22 -21.24 -18.17 -5.74
N ASP A 23 -20.80 -19.41 -5.94
CA ASP A 23 -20.40 -20.34 -4.87
C ASP A 23 -18.88 -20.56 -4.74
N ALA A 24 -18.06 -19.90 -5.58
CA ALA A 24 -16.59 -20.05 -5.54
C ALA A 24 -15.85 -19.05 -4.61
N ILE A 25 -16.57 -18.21 -3.84
CA ILE A 25 -15.99 -17.04 -3.17
C ILE A 25 -15.52 -17.32 -1.73
N SER A 26 -15.98 -18.38 -1.06
CA SER A 26 -15.76 -18.57 0.39
C SER A 26 -14.49 -19.33 0.82
N LEU A 27 -13.76 -19.99 -0.10
CA LEU A 27 -12.56 -20.78 0.26
C LEU A 27 -11.21 -20.15 -0.10
N VAL A 28 -11.20 -19.01 -0.81
CA VAL A 28 -9.96 -18.26 -1.17
C VAL A 28 -9.73 -17.09 -0.20
N ALA A 29 -10.77 -16.63 0.50
CA ALA A 29 -10.71 -15.47 1.39
C ALA A 29 -9.81 -15.67 2.62
N THR A 30 -9.58 -16.92 3.05
CA THR A 30 -8.86 -17.23 4.30
C THR A 30 -7.38 -17.58 4.11
N THR A 31 -6.85 -17.54 2.88
CA THR A 31 -5.41 -17.78 2.62
C THR A 31 -4.73 -16.68 1.79
N TYR A 32 -5.49 -15.71 1.25
CA TYR A 32 -4.93 -14.63 0.43
C TYR A 32 -4.44 -13.40 1.22
N GLY A 33 -4.70 -13.34 2.52
CA GLY A 33 -4.15 -12.29 3.41
C GLY A 33 -2.68 -12.52 3.70
N GLU A 34 -2.37 -13.67 4.30
CA GLU A 34 -1.04 -13.99 4.85
C GLU A 34 0.06 -14.04 3.79
N VAL A 35 -0.23 -14.52 2.57
CA VAL A 35 0.77 -14.60 1.48
C VAL A 35 1.15 -13.21 0.95
N ARG A 36 0.24 -12.23 1.00
CA ARG A 36 0.53 -10.85 0.57
C ARG A 36 1.39 -10.10 1.58
N ASP A 37 1.15 -10.33 2.86
CA ASP A 37 1.92 -9.71 3.94
C ASP A 37 3.32 -10.35 4.03
N ALA A 38 3.42 -11.68 3.94
CA ALA A 38 4.71 -12.40 3.90
C ALA A 38 5.61 -11.99 2.72
N ALA A 39 5.05 -11.75 1.53
CA ALA A 39 5.81 -11.27 0.37
C ALA A 39 6.23 -9.79 0.50
N SER A 40 5.52 -8.98 1.30
CA SER A 40 5.84 -7.57 1.49
C SER A 40 7.07 -7.38 2.38
N ASP A 41 7.30 -8.27 3.35
CA ASP A 41 8.46 -8.25 4.25
C ASP A 41 9.79 -8.64 3.59
N MET A 42 9.77 -9.28 2.42
CA MET A 42 10.99 -9.68 1.71
C MET A 42 11.71 -8.53 0.97
N ILE A 43 11.19 -7.30 1.04
CA ILE A 43 11.78 -6.12 0.35
C ILE A 43 12.62 -5.30 1.32
N SER A 44 13.92 -5.16 1.04
CA SER A 44 14.85 -4.38 1.87
C SER A 44 14.41 -2.93 2.06
N VAL A 45 14.73 -2.36 3.23
CA VAL A 45 14.41 -0.95 3.57
C VAL A 45 15.02 0.01 2.54
N GLU A 46 16.24 -0.25 2.07
CA GLU A 46 16.89 0.48 0.98
C GLU A 46 16.04 0.49 -0.30
N THR A 47 15.48 -0.66 -0.69
CA THR A 47 14.62 -0.76 -1.88
C THR A 47 13.34 0.05 -1.72
N ARG A 48 12.72 0.01 -0.53
CA ARG A 48 11.51 0.82 -0.21
C ARG A 48 11.83 2.33 -0.24
N ILE A 49 12.99 2.74 0.28
CA ILE A 49 13.50 4.13 0.21
C ILE A 49 13.73 4.56 -1.24
N LYS A 50 14.40 3.74 -2.04
CA LYS A 50 14.65 3.99 -3.47
C LYS A 50 13.35 4.10 -4.27
N GLN A 51 12.36 3.26 -3.95
CA GLN A 51 11.01 3.35 -4.49
C GLN A 51 10.32 4.66 -4.09
N ALA A 52 10.45 5.09 -2.83
CA ALA A 52 9.90 6.37 -2.36
C ALA A 52 10.53 7.57 -3.09
N ARG A 53 11.86 7.59 -3.32
CA ARG A 53 12.51 8.61 -4.17
C ARG A 53 11.95 8.61 -5.59
N GLY A 54 11.73 7.43 -6.17
CA GLY A 54 11.10 7.27 -7.49
C GLY A 54 9.70 7.90 -7.52
N ALA A 55 8.84 7.51 -6.58
CA ALA A 55 7.49 8.05 -6.46
C ALA A 55 7.47 9.58 -6.26
N ILE A 56 8.40 10.14 -5.47
CA ILE A 56 8.55 11.60 -5.28
C ILE A 56 8.98 12.31 -6.56
N LYS A 57 9.87 11.69 -7.35
CA LYS A 57 10.26 12.21 -8.67
C LYS A 57 9.08 12.17 -9.63
N ASP A 58 8.30 11.10 -9.63
CA ASP A 58 7.11 10.94 -10.48
C ASP A 58 6.01 11.97 -10.17
N LEU A 59 6.04 12.66 -9.01
CA LEU A 59 5.19 13.82 -8.72
C LEU A 59 5.51 15.06 -9.56
N GLU A 60 6.68 15.15 -10.21
CA GLU A 60 7.06 16.30 -11.05
C GLU A 60 6.11 16.46 -12.24
N GLY A 61 5.80 15.38 -12.96
CA GLY A 61 4.89 15.42 -14.11
C GLY A 61 3.49 15.95 -13.80
N PRO A 62 2.79 15.42 -12.77
CA PRO A 62 1.51 15.97 -12.31
C PRO A 62 1.57 17.43 -11.83
N ILE A 63 2.71 17.86 -11.26
CA ILE A 63 2.92 19.27 -10.86
C ILE A 63 3.09 20.16 -12.10
N GLU A 64 3.79 19.70 -13.15
CA GLU A 64 3.92 20.40 -14.42
C GLU A 64 2.60 20.48 -15.20
N GLU A 65 1.83 19.38 -15.29
CA GLU A 65 0.49 19.37 -15.90
C GLU A 65 -0.47 20.34 -15.18
N ALA A 66 -0.40 20.39 -13.84
CA ALA A 66 -1.16 21.35 -13.04
C ALA A 66 -0.72 22.80 -13.30
N MET A 67 0.60 23.07 -13.39
CA MET A 67 1.12 24.40 -13.74
C MET A 67 0.66 24.86 -15.13
N GLU A 68 0.74 23.99 -16.14
CA GLU A 68 0.28 24.31 -17.49
C GLU A 68 -1.23 24.56 -17.53
N THR A 69 -2.02 23.74 -16.83
CA THR A 69 -3.48 23.93 -16.71
C THR A 69 -3.83 25.26 -16.06
N ILE A 70 -3.12 25.64 -15.00
CA ILE A 70 -3.29 26.94 -14.31
C ILE A 70 -2.92 28.09 -15.26
N ALA A 71 -1.79 28.03 -15.96
CA ALA A 71 -1.38 29.06 -16.91
C ALA A 71 -2.38 29.24 -18.07
N ARG A 72 -2.95 28.15 -18.60
CA ARG A 72 -4.03 28.22 -19.61
C ARG A 72 -5.27 28.93 -19.06
N GLU A 73 -5.67 28.66 -17.81
CA GLU A 73 -6.84 29.29 -17.18
C GLU A 73 -6.57 30.78 -16.84
N GLU A 74 -5.35 31.15 -16.46
CA GLU A 74 -4.94 32.55 -16.28
C GLU A 74 -5.11 33.37 -17.56
N VAL A 75 -4.64 32.85 -18.69
CA VAL A 75 -4.82 33.47 -20.00
C VAL A 75 -6.30 33.55 -20.39
N ALA A 76 -7.11 32.55 -20.03
CA ALA A 76 -8.56 32.56 -20.26
C ALA A 76 -9.28 33.64 -19.42
N VAL A 77 -8.92 33.80 -18.14
CA VAL A 77 -9.43 34.87 -17.26
C VAL A 77 -9.02 36.25 -17.78
N ALA A 78 -7.75 36.45 -18.14
CA ALA A 78 -7.27 37.71 -18.71
C ALA A 78 -7.97 38.05 -20.04
N LYS A 79 -8.32 37.05 -20.86
CA LYS A 79 -9.11 37.25 -22.09
C LYS A 79 -10.55 37.66 -21.77
N LEU A 80 -11.18 37.08 -20.75
CA LEU A 80 -12.50 37.48 -20.28
C LEU A 80 -12.51 38.92 -19.72
N GLU A 81 -11.47 39.31 -18.97
CA GLU A 81 -11.34 40.69 -18.44
C GLU A 81 -11.23 41.72 -19.56
N ARG A 82 -10.48 41.44 -20.63
CA ARG A 82 -10.45 42.30 -21.83
C ARG A 82 -11.80 42.35 -22.55
N GLN A 83 -12.56 41.26 -22.56
CA GLN A 83 -13.91 41.22 -23.13
C GLN A 83 -14.92 41.99 -22.27
N LEU A 84 -14.78 41.96 -20.94
CA LEU A 84 -15.57 42.76 -20.01
C LEU A 84 -15.32 44.25 -20.25
N ALA A 85 -14.07 44.70 -20.17
CA ALA A 85 -13.70 46.10 -20.39
C ALA A 85 -14.17 46.64 -21.75
N LYS A 86 -14.10 45.83 -22.82
CA LYS A 86 -14.65 46.19 -24.14
C LYS A 86 -16.19 46.30 -24.11
N THR A 87 -16.87 45.42 -23.39
CA THR A 87 -18.34 45.40 -23.29
C THR A 87 -18.84 46.57 -22.45
N GLU A 88 -18.19 46.86 -21.33
CA GLU A 88 -18.44 48.03 -20.46
C GLU A 88 -18.21 49.34 -21.22
N GLY A 89 -17.11 49.44 -21.97
CA GLY A 89 -16.82 50.59 -22.83
C GLY A 89 -17.81 50.78 -23.99
N GLN A 90 -18.44 49.70 -24.48
CA GLN A 90 -19.53 49.81 -25.46
C GLN A 90 -20.83 50.25 -24.78
N LEU A 91 -21.23 49.61 -23.68
CA LEU A 91 -22.41 49.97 -22.90
C LEU A 91 -22.41 51.45 -22.44
N SER A 92 -21.24 52.00 -22.08
CA SER A 92 -21.11 53.42 -21.77
C SER A 92 -21.45 54.33 -22.97
N LYS A 93 -21.01 53.96 -24.19
CA LYS A 93 -21.36 54.69 -25.42
C LYS A 93 -22.84 54.55 -25.75
N ASP A 94 -23.36 53.32 -25.67
CA ASP A 94 -24.76 53.01 -25.94
C ASP A 94 -25.68 53.78 -24.98
N ARG A 95 -25.34 53.86 -23.68
CA ARG A 95 -26.03 54.69 -22.69
C ARG A 95 -26.03 56.17 -23.08
N ASN A 96 -24.87 56.75 -23.37
CA ASN A 96 -24.77 58.18 -23.71
C ASN A 96 -25.58 58.51 -24.99
N TYR A 97 -25.62 57.59 -25.95
CA TYR A 97 -26.44 57.71 -27.15
C TYR A 97 -27.94 57.64 -26.84
N LEU A 98 -28.39 56.69 -26.00
CA LEU A 98 -29.78 56.61 -25.54
C LEU A 98 -30.22 57.86 -24.77
N GLU A 99 -29.36 58.41 -23.91
CA GLU A 99 -29.62 59.66 -23.19
C GLU A 99 -29.76 60.85 -24.17
N THR A 100 -28.90 60.93 -25.19
CA THR A 100 -28.99 61.94 -26.25
C THR A 100 -30.32 61.85 -27.01
N LEU A 101 -30.76 60.64 -27.39
CA LEU A 101 -32.05 60.43 -28.06
C LEU A 101 -33.25 60.78 -27.16
N ARG A 102 -33.20 60.42 -25.87
CA ARG A 102 -34.21 60.76 -24.87
C ARG A 102 -34.34 62.28 -24.72
N ASP A 103 -33.22 62.99 -24.60
CA ASP A 103 -33.22 64.42 -24.33
C ASP A 103 -33.71 65.21 -25.54
N ALA A 104 -33.30 64.82 -26.75
CA ALA A 104 -33.81 65.37 -28.00
C ALA A 104 -35.33 65.18 -28.16
N LEU A 105 -35.87 64.01 -27.76
CA LEU A 105 -37.32 63.75 -27.73
C LEU A 105 -38.08 64.54 -26.66
N THR A 106 -37.40 65.02 -25.62
CA THR A 106 -38.00 65.75 -24.50
C THR A 106 -38.00 67.27 -24.76
N GLN A 107 -36.99 67.77 -25.47
CA GLN A 107 -36.79 69.21 -25.71
C GLN A 107 -37.54 69.75 -26.93
N GLN A 108 -37.88 68.91 -27.92
CA GLN A 108 -38.51 69.37 -29.17
C GLN A 108 -39.73 68.52 -29.58
N SER A 109 -40.88 69.17 -29.71
CA SER A 109 -42.12 68.61 -30.26
C SER A 109 -42.18 68.85 -31.77
N GLY A 110 -41.71 67.88 -32.56
CA GLY A 110 -41.83 67.89 -34.02
C GLY A 110 -40.63 67.25 -34.72
N ASN A 111 -39.97 68.05 -35.56
CA ASN A 111 -38.75 67.68 -36.28
C ASN A 111 -37.52 67.87 -35.37
N ILE A 112 -36.72 66.82 -35.21
CA ILE A 112 -35.58 66.78 -34.30
C ILE A 112 -34.30 66.77 -35.13
N VAL A 113 -33.38 67.69 -34.86
CA VAL A 113 -32.08 67.74 -35.55
C VAL A 113 -31.01 67.01 -34.73
N LEU A 114 -30.53 65.87 -35.25
CA LEU A 114 -29.45 65.07 -34.68
C LEU A 114 -28.26 65.04 -35.65
N ALA A 115 -27.08 65.45 -35.17
CA ALA A 115 -25.84 65.47 -35.96
C ALA A 115 -25.98 66.13 -37.36
N GLY A 116 -26.74 67.22 -37.44
CA GLY A 116 -26.98 67.97 -38.69
C GLY A 116 -28.02 67.35 -39.63
N LYS A 117 -28.72 66.28 -39.22
CA LYS A 117 -29.82 65.68 -39.98
C LYS A 117 -31.13 65.83 -39.23
N THR A 118 -32.20 66.13 -39.96
CA THR A 118 -33.56 66.24 -39.42
C THR A 118 -34.25 64.88 -39.46
N TYR A 119 -34.88 64.50 -38.36
CA TYR A 119 -35.66 63.26 -38.20
C TYR A 119 -37.04 63.59 -37.62
N GLU A 120 -38.05 62.77 -37.92
CA GLU A 120 -39.35 62.89 -37.25
C GLU A 120 -39.28 62.32 -35.82
N SER A 121 -40.02 62.92 -34.89
CA SER A 121 -40.17 62.39 -33.51
C SER A 121 -40.57 60.90 -33.46
N LYS A 122 -41.32 60.41 -34.46
CA LYS A 122 -41.69 58.99 -34.58
C LYS A 122 -40.47 58.11 -34.86
N GLU A 123 -39.64 58.47 -35.84
CA GLU A 123 -38.43 57.72 -36.20
C GLU A 123 -37.44 57.65 -35.03
N VAL A 124 -37.27 58.77 -34.31
CA VAL A 124 -36.40 58.85 -33.13
C VAL A 124 -36.93 57.97 -31.99
N LYS A 125 -38.24 57.91 -31.75
CA LYS A 125 -38.87 56.98 -30.78
C LYS A 125 -38.66 55.52 -31.16
N GLU A 126 -38.85 55.16 -32.42
CA GLU A 126 -38.60 53.80 -32.90
C GLU A 126 -37.12 53.41 -32.78
N SER A 127 -36.20 54.34 -33.07
CA SER A 127 -34.76 54.13 -32.89
C SER A 127 -34.38 53.93 -31.42
N LEU A 128 -34.87 54.81 -30.52
CA LEU A 128 -34.69 54.68 -29.08
C LEU A 128 -35.20 53.33 -28.56
N ALA A 129 -36.37 52.87 -29.02
CA ALA A 129 -36.95 51.60 -28.60
C ALA A 129 -36.12 50.38 -29.05
N ARG A 130 -35.61 50.39 -30.29
CA ARG A 130 -34.69 49.35 -30.80
C ARG A 130 -33.40 49.34 -29.99
N GLU A 131 -32.77 50.50 -29.83
CA GLU A 131 -31.47 50.62 -29.20
C GLU A 131 -31.53 50.28 -27.70
N PHE A 132 -32.60 50.67 -27.00
CA PHE A 132 -32.81 50.30 -25.60
C PHE A 132 -32.99 48.79 -25.41
N LYS A 133 -33.58 48.09 -26.38
CA LYS A 133 -33.64 46.63 -26.40
C LYS A 133 -32.25 46.00 -26.59
N HIS A 134 -31.42 46.56 -27.47
CA HIS A 134 -30.03 46.13 -27.64
C HIS A 134 -29.19 46.38 -26.38
N PHE A 135 -29.28 47.57 -25.79
CA PHE A 135 -28.63 47.93 -24.52
C PHE A 135 -28.93 46.94 -23.40
N LYS A 136 -30.21 46.61 -23.16
CA LYS A 136 -30.62 45.60 -22.17
C LYS A 136 -30.03 44.21 -22.44
N GLY A 137 -29.92 43.82 -23.72
CA GLY A 137 -29.25 42.58 -24.12
C GLY A 137 -27.75 42.59 -23.79
N SER A 138 -27.07 43.71 -24.08
CA SER A 138 -25.65 43.92 -23.75
C SER A 138 -25.41 43.98 -22.23
N GLU A 139 -26.31 44.58 -21.46
CA GLU A 139 -26.26 44.66 -19.99
C GLU A 139 -26.41 43.28 -19.35
N SER A 140 -27.39 42.48 -19.79
CA SER A 140 -27.55 41.09 -19.35
C SER A 140 -26.34 40.23 -19.70
N LYS A 141 -25.76 40.44 -20.89
CA LYS A 141 -24.50 39.77 -21.31
C LYS A 141 -23.32 40.19 -20.45
N LEU A 142 -23.23 41.46 -20.03
CA LEU A 142 -22.17 41.94 -19.14
C LEU A 142 -22.24 41.23 -17.78
N ASP A 143 -23.42 41.20 -17.14
CA ASP A 143 -23.65 40.48 -15.88
C ASP A 143 -23.26 38.99 -15.97
N GLN A 144 -23.66 38.31 -17.05
CA GLN A 144 -23.27 36.92 -17.31
C GLN A 144 -21.75 36.75 -17.42
N LEU A 145 -21.06 37.63 -18.16
CA LEU A 145 -19.60 37.59 -18.29
C LEU A 145 -18.90 37.87 -16.95
N GLN A 146 -19.41 38.80 -16.14
CA GLN A 146 -18.86 39.12 -14.83
C GLN A 146 -18.98 37.92 -13.87
N LYS A 147 -20.14 37.25 -13.84
CA LYS A 147 -20.37 36.01 -13.09
C LYS A 147 -19.43 34.87 -13.54
N VAL A 148 -19.24 34.69 -14.85
CA VAL A 148 -18.30 33.70 -15.39
C VAL A 148 -16.86 34.01 -15.00
N ARG A 149 -16.43 35.28 -15.09
CA ARG A 149 -15.09 35.73 -14.68
C ARG A 149 -14.87 35.50 -13.18
N GLN A 150 -15.84 35.84 -12.33
CA GLN A 150 -15.76 35.62 -10.88
C GLN A 150 -15.63 34.12 -10.55
N ALA A 151 -16.48 33.28 -11.14
CA ALA A 151 -16.43 31.83 -10.92
C ALA A 151 -15.08 31.23 -11.35
N ARG A 152 -14.53 31.66 -12.49
CA ARG A 152 -13.19 31.24 -12.97
C ARG A 152 -12.07 31.75 -12.06
N ALA A 153 -12.07 33.03 -11.68
CA ALA A 153 -11.06 33.60 -10.79
C ALA A 153 -11.02 32.91 -9.42
N THR A 154 -12.18 32.51 -8.86
CA THR A 154 -12.25 31.71 -7.63
C THR A 154 -11.66 30.30 -7.81
N ARG A 155 -12.00 29.61 -8.90
CA ARG A 155 -11.44 28.28 -9.21
C ARG A 155 -9.93 28.32 -9.46
N LEU A 156 -9.47 29.34 -10.18
CA LEU A 156 -8.05 29.57 -10.46
C LEU A 156 -7.24 29.78 -9.17
N ARG A 157 -7.77 30.56 -8.21
CA ARG A 157 -7.14 30.72 -6.88
C ARG A 157 -7.03 29.37 -6.17
N ALA A 158 -8.14 28.64 -6.03
CA ALA A 158 -8.13 27.32 -5.39
C ALA A 158 -7.20 26.30 -6.08
N ALA A 159 -7.04 26.40 -7.41
CA ALA A 159 -6.08 25.58 -8.15
C ALA A 159 -4.63 25.95 -7.84
N ARG A 160 -4.29 27.25 -7.76
CA ARG A 160 -2.96 27.73 -7.32
C ARG A 160 -2.67 27.30 -5.88
N ASP A 161 -3.60 27.50 -4.96
CA ASP A 161 -3.45 27.11 -3.55
C ASP A 161 -3.18 25.59 -3.42
N LYS A 162 -3.89 24.77 -4.21
CA LYS A 162 -3.66 23.31 -4.28
C LYS A 162 -2.30 22.95 -4.88
N LEU A 163 -1.87 23.65 -5.95
CA LEU A 163 -0.56 23.43 -6.55
C LEU A 163 0.57 23.75 -5.57
N ASP A 164 0.46 24.85 -4.83
CA ASP A 164 1.48 25.21 -3.84
C ASP A 164 1.49 24.26 -2.65
N ALA A 165 0.32 23.78 -2.19
CA ALA A 165 0.23 22.68 -1.23
C ALA A 165 0.89 21.38 -1.75
N MET A 166 0.71 21.02 -3.02
CA MET A 166 1.40 19.86 -3.64
C MET A 166 2.93 20.06 -3.69
N LYS A 167 3.40 21.27 -4.01
CA LYS A 167 4.84 21.61 -3.99
C LYS A 167 5.43 21.56 -2.57
N VAL A 168 4.70 22.02 -1.56
CA VAL A 168 5.09 21.90 -0.15
C VAL A 168 5.16 20.43 0.26
N ALA A 169 4.12 19.64 -0.03
CA ALA A 169 4.07 18.21 0.29
C ALA A 169 5.22 17.44 -0.38
N ARG A 170 5.52 17.69 -1.67
CA ARG A 170 6.68 17.09 -2.34
C ARG A 170 8.00 17.43 -1.64
N ARG A 171 8.21 18.68 -1.21
CA ARG A 171 9.43 19.05 -0.46
C ARG A 171 9.51 18.37 0.90
N GLN A 172 8.39 18.23 1.61
CA GLN A 172 8.36 17.51 2.89
C GLN A 172 8.73 16.03 2.70
N LEU A 173 8.13 15.36 1.71
CA LEU A 173 8.44 13.97 1.38
C LEU A 173 9.93 13.74 1.03
N VAL A 174 10.59 14.71 0.38
CA VAL A 174 12.05 14.65 0.14
C VAL A 174 12.81 14.63 1.47
N VAL A 175 12.52 15.57 2.38
CA VAL A 175 13.18 15.65 3.70
C VAL A 175 12.90 14.41 4.54
N ASP A 176 11.68 13.87 4.50
CA ASP A 176 11.31 12.67 5.23
C ASP A 176 12.08 11.44 4.72
N VAL A 177 12.24 11.29 3.41
CA VAL A 177 13.04 10.21 2.81
C VAL A 177 14.54 10.38 3.09
N GLU A 178 15.08 11.60 3.07
CA GLU A 178 16.47 11.89 3.43
C GLU A 178 16.76 11.56 4.91
N ASN A 179 15.82 11.82 5.81
CA ASN A 179 15.88 11.43 7.23
C ASN A 179 15.82 9.90 7.40
N LEU A 180 14.96 9.20 6.65
CA LEU A 180 14.91 7.74 6.64
C LEU A 180 16.21 7.12 6.10
N GLU A 181 16.83 7.69 5.07
CA GLU A 181 18.15 7.30 4.57
C GLU A 181 19.24 7.47 5.62
N ALA A 182 19.26 8.60 6.32
CA ALA A 182 20.22 8.84 7.40
C ALA A 182 20.06 7.84 8.54
N ARG A 183 18.81 7.53 8.94
CA ARG A 183 18.49 6.52 9.97
C ARG A 183 18.94 5.12 9.56
N MET A 184 18.66 4.70 8.33
CA MET A 184 19.08 3.40 7.80
C MET A 184 20.61 3.26 7.86
N LYS A 185 21.36 4.27 7.41
CA LYS A 185 22.83 4.28 7.48
C LYS A 185 23.39 4.24 8.90
N MET A 186 22.73 4.91 9.86
CA MET A 186 23.14 4.83 11.26
C MET A 186 22.93 3.42 11.84
N ILE A 187 21.85 2.74 11.44
CA ILE A 187 21.60 1.34 11.85
C ILE A 187 22.64 0.41 11.21
N GLU A 188 22.90 0.53 9.91
CA GLU A 188 23.92 -0.25 9.18
C GLU A 188 25.33 -0.10 9.78
N VAL A 189 25.72 1.13 10.15
CA VAL A 189 26.99 1.39 10.86
C VAL A 189 26.98 0.81 12.27
N ALA A 190 25.86 0.89 12.98
CA ALA A 190 25.71 0.31 14.31
C ALA A 190 25.75 -1.22 14.27
N GLU A 191 25.15 -1.88 13.28
CA GLU A 191 25.21 -3.33 13.04
C GLU A 191 26.63 -3.76 12.71
N THR A 192 27.31 -3.05 11.80
CA THR A 192 28.72 -3.31 11.45
C THR A 192 29.67 -3.13 12.64
N THR A 193 29.38 -2.19 13.54
CA THR A 193 30.16 -1.97 14.77
C THR A 193 29.75 -2.94 15.89
N SER A 194 28.49 -3.36 15.89
CA SER A 194 27.91 -4.38 16.79
C SER A 194 28.10 -5.77 16.21
N GLU A 195 29.32 -6.06 15.77
CA GLU A 195 29.86 -7.40 15.55
C GLU A 195 29.99 -8.10 16.91
N LEU A 196 28.83 -8.32 17.55
CA LEU A 196 28.66 -9.23 18.68
C LEU A 196 29.00 -10.61 18.13
N SER A 197 30.22 -11.05 18.40
CA SER A 197 30.62 -12.45 18.26
C SER A 197 29.80 -13.28 19.25
N LEU A 198 28.54 -13.58 18.87
CA LEU A 198 27.72 -14.58 19.54
C LEU A 198 28.42 -15.91 19.30
N ASP A 199 29.14 -16.35 20.34
CA ASP A 199 29.99 -17.53 20.26
C ASP A 199 29.14 -18.80 20.20
N ASP A 200 28.92 -19.28 18.98
CA ASP A 200 28.26 -20.57 18.71
C ASP A 200 29.04 -21.76 19.32
N SER A 201 30.25 -21.58 19.87
CA SER A 201 31.00 -22.67 20.50
C SER A 201 30.28 -23.27 21.71
N GLU A 202 29.57 -22.48 22.52
CA GLU A 202 28.78 -22.99 23.65
C GLU A 202 27.51 -23.72 23.17
N LEU A 203 26.90 -23.27 22.06
CA LEU A 203 25.76 -23.99 21.45
C LEU A 203 26.21 -25.30 20.80
N SER A 204 27.37 -25.33 20.15
CA SER A 204 27.99 -26.55 19.60
C SER A 204 28.30 -27.55 20.71
N ARG A 205 29.04 -27.14 21.76
CA ARG A 205 29.34 -28.00 22.92
C ARG A 205 28.08 -28.54 23.59
N THR A 206 27.00 -27.74 23.65
CA THR A 206 25.72 -28.20 24.20
C THR A 206 25.08 -29.28 23.32
N ARG A 207 25.17 -29.18 21.98
CA ARG A 207 24.73 -30.24 21.06
C ARG A 207 25.58 -31.50 21.21
N ASP A 208 26.91 -31.35 21.21
CA ASP A 208 27.86 -32.46 21.33
C ASP A 208 27.62 -33.25 22.65
N LEU A 209 27.36 -32.53 23.75
CA LEU A 209 27.04 -33.13 25.05
C LEU A 209 25.66 -33.82 25.08
N VAL A 210 24.66 -33.29 24.37
CA VAL A 210 23.36 -33.96 24.22
C VAL A 210 23.49 -35.22 23.36
N GLU A 211 24.32 -35.22 22.32
CA GLU A 211 24.62 -36.38 21.48
C GLU A 211 25.40 -37.47 22.24
N GLU A 212 26.36 -37.09 23.09
CA GLU A 212 27.03 -38.03 24.00
C GLU A 212 26.04 -38.66 24.98
N ILE A 213 25.14 -37.87 25.57
CA ILE A 213 24.11 -38.37 26.50
C ILE A 213 23.15 -39.33 25.80
N SER A 214 22.69 -39.03 24.58
CA SER A 214 21.86 -39.93 23.78
C SER A 214 22.59 -41.25 23.55
N THR A 215 23.82 -41.19 23.03
CA THR A 215 24.64 -42.38 22.75
C THR A 215 24.82 -43.26 24.00
N ARG A 216 24.97 -42.66 25.18
CA ARG A 216 25.11 -43.39 26.45
C ARG A 216 23.80 -43.99 26.96
N LEU A 217 22.65 -43.38 26.65
CA LEU A 217 21.34 -43.97 26.90
C LEU A 217 21.06 -45.13 25.93
N ASP A 218 21.33 -44.95 24.64
CA ASP A 218 21.17 -46.00 23.62
C ASP A 218 22.02 -47.24 23.95
N VAL A 219 23.27 -47.06 24.38
CA VAL A 219 24.14 -48.16 24.86
C VAL A 219 23.64 -48.76 26.17
N ALA A 220 23.04 -47.98 27.07
CA ALA A 220 22.45 -48.51 28.30
C ALA A 220 21.17 -49.32 28.02
N GLU A 221 20.37 -48.91 27.04
CA GLU A 221 19.19 -49.62 26.55
C GLU A 221 19.60 -50.93 25.87
N GLU A 222 20.54 -50.91 24.92
CA GLU A 222 21.13 -52.10 24.29
C GLU A 222 21.72 -53.08 25.32
N LEU A 223 22.38 -52.58 26.38
CA LEU A 223 22.90 -53.41 27.47
C LEU A 223 21.79 -53.96 28.39
N LEU A 224 20.67 -53.25 28.53
CA LEU A 224 19.48 -53.73 29.25
C LEU A 224 18.71 -54.78 28.44
N GLU A 225 18.56 -54.60 27.13
CA GLU A 225 18.01 -55.60 26.22
C GLU A 225 18.91 -56.85 26.18
N THR A 226 20.23 -56.67 26.03
CA THR A 226 21.21 -57.76 26.11
C THR A 226 21.16 -58.48 27.46
N ARG A 227 21.01 -57.77 28.59
CA ARG A 227 20.81 -58.40 29.91
C ARG A 227 19.46 -59.11 30.04
N SER A 228 18.40 -58.54 29.47
CA SER A 228 17.06 -59.15 29.42
C SER A 228 17.12 -60.51 28.69
N HIS A 229 17.91 -60.59 27.61
CA HIS A 229 18.18 -61.84 26.90
C HIS A 229 18.99 -62.89 27.68
N TYR A 230 19.62 -62.54 28.81
CA TYR A 230 20.37 -63.47 29.66
C TYR A 230 19.69 -63.87 30.98
N VAL A 231 18.48 -63.36 31.28
CA VAL A 231 17.75 -63.70 32.53
C VAL A 231 16.30 -64.09 32.27
N ASN A 232 16.07 -65.08 31.39
CA ASN A 232 15.03 -66.09 31.67
C ASN A 232 15.20 -67.41 30.88
N ARG A 233 15.99 -68.34 31.42
CA ARG A 233 15.74 -69.80 31.33
C ARG A 233 16.72 -70.58 32.21
N ILE A 234 16.19 -71.37 33.13
CA ILE A 234 16.54 -72.78 33.43
C ILE A 234 15.58 -73.27 34.53
N PRO A 235 15.18 -74.57 34.55
CA PRO A 235 13.96 -75.01 35.21
C PRO A 235 14.14 -75.33 36.69
N LEU A 236 13.03 -75.68 37.33
CA LEU A 236 12.98 -76.37 38.62
C LEU A 236 12.33 -77.74 38.38
N GLU A 237 13.11 -78.81 38.55
CA GLU A 237 12.56 -80.13 38.86
C GLU A 237 11.89 -80.11 40.24
N ASP A 238 10.70 -80.70 40.34
CA ASP A 238 10.16 -81.24 41.60
C ASP A 238 10.44 -82.75 41.67
N GLU A 239 10.53 -83.28 42.89
CA GLU A 239 11.11 -84.59 43.24
C GLU A 239 10.33 -85.82 42.72
N ASN A 240 11.06 -86.92 42.49
CA ASN A 240 10.80 -88.33 42.87
C ASN A 240 11.98 -89.17 42.30
N GLU A 241 12.91 -89.67 43.11
CA GLU A 241 12.83 -90.96 43.83
C GLU A 241 12.85 -92.19 42.89
N ASP A 242 14.06 -92.66 42.49
CA ASP A 242 14.56 -94.01 42.80
C ASP A 242 15.96 -94.34 42.21
N ASP A 243 16.70 -95.18 42.94
CA ASP A 243 17.87 -95.99 42.57
C ASP A 243 19.14 -95.38 41.92
N ILE A 244 19.95 -94.72 42.75
CA ILE A 244 21.39 -94.44 42.48
C ILE A 244 22.30 -95.44 43.25
N VAL A 245 21.72 -96.43 43.95
CA VAL A 245 22.47 -97.35 44.83
C VAL A 245 23.19 -98.44 44.02
N ASP A 246 22.57 -98.92 42.95
CA ASP A 246 23.18 -99.96 42.08
C ASP A 246 24.35 -99.44 41.20
N GLN A 247 24.33 -98.15 40.82
CA GLN A 247 25.37 -97.58 39.94
C GLN A 247 26.70 -97.32 40.67
N VAL A 248 26.66 -96.94 41.95
CA VAL A 248 27.88 -96.65 42.74
C VAL A 248 28.61 -97.95 43.10
N THR A 249 27.88 -99.02 43.38
CA THR A 249 28.42 -100.35 43.75
C THR A 249 29.25 -100.99 42.63
N THR A 250 28.97 -100.65 41.36
CA THR A 250 29.68 -101.20 40.19
C THR A 250 30.98 -100.46 39.85
N TYR A 251 31.14 -99.19 40.27
CA TYR A 251 32.23 -98.33 39.81
C TYR A 251 33.47 -98.30 40.73
N PHE A 252 33.33 -98.61 42.03
CA PHE A 252 34.42 -98.54 43.01
C PHE A 252 34.75 -99.87 43.71
N GLY A 253 35.35 -100.77 42.93
CA GLY A 253 36.48 -101.59 43.42
C GLY A 253 36.18 -102.74 44.38
N SER A 254 36.23 -103.96 43.83
CA SER A 254 36.63 -105.15 44.58
C SER A 254 37.92 -104.90 45.37
N ALA A 255 37.93 -105.30 46.65
CA ALA A 255 38.94 -104.94 47.64
C ALA A 255 40.39 -105.37 47.31
N PRO A 256 41.37 -104.85 48.08
CA PRO A 256 42.01 -105.76 49.03
C PRO A 256 42.26 -105.20 50.46
N VAL A 257 42.07 -106.11 51.42
CA VAL A 257 42.82 -106.35 52.67
C VAL A 257 44.06 -105.48 52.93
N ASP A 258 44.15 -104.83 54.10
CA ASP A 258 44.95 -105.33 55.25
C ASP A 258 44.67 -104.60 56.59
N SER A 259 45.44 -104.92 57.63
CA SER A 259 44.97 -105.09 59.01
C SER A 259 45.51 -104.10 60.07
N ARG A 260 44.61 -103.80 61.04
CA ARG A 260 44.80 -103.72 62.51
C ARG A 260 46.05 -103.02 63.10
N ILE A 261 45.81 -101.94 63.86
CA ILE A 261 46.41 -101.58 65.17
C ILE A 261 45.73 -100.28 65.71
N ALA A 262 45.53 -99.99 67.01
CA ALA A 262 45.33 -100.82 68.22
C ALA A 262 44.83 -99.96 69.43
N GLN A 263 44.33 -100.62 70.48
CA GLN A 263 44.26 -100.22 71.91
C GLN A 263 43.23 -99.21 72.48
N ASN A 264 42.74 -99.60 73.66
CA ASN A 264 42.06 -98.89 74.77
C ASN A 264 40.65 -98.29 74.52
N ASP A 265 39.67 -98.43 75.43
CA ASP A 265 39.61 -99.09 76.76
C ASP A 265 38.58 -100.24 76.79
#